data_AF-A0A815VGF8-F1
#
_entry.id   AF-A0A815VGF8-F1
#
_cell.length_a   1.000
_cell.length_b   1.000
_cell.length_c   1.000
_cell.angle_alpha   90.00
_cell.angle_beta   90.00
_cell.angle_gamma   90.00
#
_symmetry.space_group_name_H-M   'P 1'
#
loop_
_entity.id
_entity.type
_entity.pdbx_description
1 polymer ?
#
loop_
_entity_poly.entity_id
_entity_poly.type
_entity_poly.pdbx_seq_one_letter_code
_entity_poly.pdbx_strand_id
1 'polypeptide(L)'
;MIREQRLEDLNELREQRQVEEKTANRSNEFQRQLTTERYRDELLVAYINDMATLLEKSNGSLTADEVTATVARAKTLTILRQLDTQRNIQIVRFLYEAKQLTGIHKNSSLDLSTAELRDIDF
;
A
#
# COMPACT_ATOMS: atom_id res chain seq x y z
N MET A 1 -47.88 -8.69 35.10
CA MET A 1 -47.87 -9.83 34.15
C MET A 1 -47.84 -9.43 32.68
N ILE A 2 -48.94 -9.18 31.94
CA ILE A 2 -48.87 -8.96 30.45
C ILE A 2 -47.99 -7.74 30.05
N ARG A 3 -47.94 -6.70 30.89
CA ARG A 3 -47.17 -5.47 30.61
C ARG A 3 -45.66 -5.61 30.86
N GLU A 4 -45.27 -6.47 31.79
CA GLU A 4 -43.85 -6.79 32.08
C GLU A 4 -43.27 -7.68 31.00
N GLN A 5 -44.00 -8.72 30.60
CA GLN A 5 -43.57 -9.62 29.52
C GLN A 5 -43.25 -8.85 28.23
N ARG A 6 -44.13 -7.91 27.85
CA ARG A 6 -43.92 -7.08 26.65
C ARG A 6 -42.70 -6.16 26.76
N LEU A 7 -42.33 -5.73 27.97
CA LEU A 7 -41.15 -4.88 28.18
C LEU A 7 -39.86 -5.70 28.12
N GLU A 8 -39.87 -6.92 28.64
CA GLU A 8 -38.76 -7.88 28.49
C GLU A 8 -38.53 -8.24 27.02
N ASP A 9 -39.60 -8.62 26.29
CA ASP A 9 -39.51 -8.94 24.86
C ASP A 9 -38.93 -7.77 24.03
N LEU A 10 -39.32 -6.53 24.37
CA LEU A 10 -38.82 -5.32 23.70
C LEU A 10 -37.34 -5.05 24.03
N ASN A 11 -36.91 -5.34 25.25
CA ASN A 11 -35.51 -5.19 25.65
C ASN A 11 -34.64 -6.25 24.99
N GLU A 12 -35.06 -7.52 24.97
CA GLU A 12 -34.36 -8.59 24.27
C GLU A 12 -34.21 -8.28 22.77
N LEU A 13 -35.27 -7.79 22.12
CA LEU A 13 -35.24 -7.41 20.71
C LEU A 13 -34.28 -6.23 20.45
N ARG A 14 -34.14 -5.31 21.40
CA ARG A 14 -33.17 -4.19 21.31
C ARG A 14 -31.75 -4.69 21.48
N GLU A 15 -31.50 -5.58 22.44
CA GLU A 15 -30.20 -6.16 22.68
C GLU A 15 -29.74 -7.00 21.49
N GLN A 16 -30.61 -7.83 20.93
CA GLN A 16 -30.35 -8.59 19.71
C GLN A 16 -29.95 -7.67 18.55
N ARG A 17 -30.74 -6.61 18.29
CA ARG A 17 -30.39 -5.65 17.23
C ARG A 17 -29.06 -4.96 17.47
N GLN A 18 -28.74 -4.59 18.72
CA GLN A 18 -27.45 -3.97 19.02
C GLN A 18 -26.28 -4.93 18.79
N VAL A 19 -26.44 -6.21 19.11
CA VAL A 19 -25.42 -7.24 18.85
C VAL A 19 -25.27 -7.46 17.34
N GLU A 20 -26.37 -7.53 16.60
CA GLU A 20 -26.37 -7.67 15.15
C GLU A 20 -25.69 -6.48 14.47
N GLU A 21 -26.04 -5.25 14.84
CA GLU A 21 -25.43 -4.03 14.32
C GLU A 21 -23.93 -3.96 14.61
N LYS A 22 -23.50 -4.27 15.84
CA LYS A 22 -22.07 -4.32 16.21
C LYS A 22 -21.32 -5.37 15.40
N THR A 23 -21.91 -6.54 15.21
CA THR A 23 -21.29 -7.64 14.46
C THR A 23 -21.19 -7.30 12.98
N ALA A 24 -22.26 -6.74 12.40
CA ALA A 24 -22.27 -6.28 11.01
C ALA A 24 -21.24 -5.17 10.78
N ASN A 25 -21.16 -4.18 11.67
CA ASN A 25 -20.18 -3.09 11.59
C ASN A 25 -18.75 -3.61 11.66
N ARG A 26 -18.46 -4.52 12.60
CA ARG A 26 -17.13 -5.13 12.73
C ARG A 26 -16.74 -5.94 11.49
N SER A 27 -17.68 -6.71 10.94
CA SER A 27 -17.47 -7.48 9.71
C SER A 27 -17.20 -6.56 8.51
N ASN A 28 -17.98 -5.48 8.37
CA ASN A 28 -17.80 -4.50 7.30
C ASN A 28 -16.45 -3.78 7.40
N GLU A 29 -16.02 -3.42 8.61
CA GLU A 29 -14.72 -2.79 8.84
C GLU A 29 -13.58 -3.75 8.50
N PHE A 30 -13.65 -4.99 8.97
CA PHE A 30 -12.66 -6.03 8.66
C PHE A 30 -12.57 -6.27 7.14
N GLN A 31 -13.71 -6.35 6.46
CA GLN A 31 -13.73 -6.54 5.01
C GLN A 31 -13.09 -5.35 4.28
N ARG A 32 -13.37 -4.12 4.71
CA ARG A 32 -12.73 -2.91 4.15
C ARG A 32 -11.21 -2.91 4.35
N GLN A 33 -10.75 -3.31 5.53
CA GLN A 33 -9.33 -3.43 5.84
C GLN A 33 -8.68 -4.49 4.93
N LEU A 34 -9.26 -5.69 4.84
CA LEU A 34 -8.75 -6.76 3.99
C LEU A 34 -8.69 -6.36 2.50
N THR A 35 -9.72 -5.68 1.99
CA THR A 35 -9.72 -5.15 0.63
C THR A 35 -8.63 -4.10 0.42
N THR A 36 -8.43 -3.22 1.39
CA THR A 36 -7.37 -2.19 1.34
C THR A 36 -5.97 -2.83 1.31
N GLU A 37 -5.73 -3.84 2.16
CA GLU A 37 -4.46 -4.56 2.19
C GLU A 37 -4.17 -5.28 0.88
N ARG A 38 -5.15 -6.02 0.34
CA ARG A 38 -5.02 -6.69 -0.96
C ARG A 38 -4.72 -5.71 -2.08
N TYR A 39 -5.41 -4.58 -2.12
CA TYR A 39 -5.18 -3.55 -3.12
C TYR A 39 -3.74 -3.00 -3.04
N ARG A 40 -3.21 -2.77 -1.84
CA ARG A 40 -1.82 -2.33 -1.66
C ARG A 40 -0.80 -3.39 -2.07
N ASP A 41 -1.07 -4.66 -1.82
CA ASP A 41 -0.21 -5.76 -2.28
C ASP A 41 -0.20 -5.86 -3.82
N GLU A 42 -1.36 -5.74 -4.45
CA GLU A 42 -1.48 -5.73 -5.91
C GLU A 42 -0.72 -4.55 -6.53
N LEU A 43 -0.82 -3.36 -5.93
CA LEU A 43 -0.07 -2.18 -6.32
C LEU A 43 1.44 -2.38 -6.22
N LEU A 44 1.92 -3.00 -5.14
CA LEU A 44 3.34 -3.31 -4.97
C LEU A 44 3.84 -4.28 -6.05
N VAL A 45 3.12 -5.37 -6.28
CA VAL A 45 3.47 -6.37 -7.31
C VAL A 45 3.48 -5.73 -8.70
N ALA A 46 2.46 -4.94 -9.03
CA ALA A 46 2.39 -4.22 -10.30
C ALA A 46 3.57 -3.28 -10.49
N TYR A 47 3.95 -2.52 -9.45
CA TYR A 47 5.12 -1.66 -9.50
C TYR A 47 6.43 -2.43 -9.73
N ILE A 48 6.65 -3.53 -9.01
CA ILE A 48 7.86 -4.35 -9.18
C ILE A 48 7.93 -4.89 -10.62
N ASN A 49 6.83 -5.39 -11.17
CA ASN A 49 6.78 -5.88 -12.55
C ASN A 49 7.05 -4.78 -13.58
N ASP A 50 6.49 -3.59 -13.37
CA ASP A 50 6.73 -2.42 -14.22
C ASP A 50 8.20 -2.01 -14.21
N MET A 51 8.83 -1.94 -13.03
CA MET A 51 10.25 -1.58 -12.89
C MET A 51 11.17 -2.67 -13.45
N ALA A 52 10.85 -3.95 -13.25
CA ALA A 52 11.58 -5.06 -13.85
C ALA A 52 11.56 -4.97 -15.38
N THR A 53 10.38 -4.73 -15.96
CA THR A 53 10.23 -4.54 -17.42
C THR A 53 11.03 -3.34 -17.92
N LEU A 54 11.02 -2.23 -17.18
CA LEU A 54 11.82 -1.05 -17.54
C LEU A 54 13.32 -1.38 -17.51
N LEU A 55 13.80 -2.03 -16.45
CA LEU A 55 15.18 -2.47 -16.31
C LEU A 55 15.62 -3.38 -17.48
N GLU A 56 14.80 -4.37 -17.85
CA GLU A 56 15.09 -5.26 -18.98
C GLU A 56 15.24 -4.48 -20.29
N LYS A 57 14.37 -3.49 -20.52
CA LYS A 57 14.40 -2.65 -21.73
C LYS A 57 15.55 -1.64 -21.74
N SER A 58 16.05 -1.25 -20.57
CA SER A 58 17.07 -0.22 -20.41
C SER A 58 18.45 -0.78 -20.04
N ASN A 59 18.74 -2.04 -20.40
CA ASN A 59 20.01 -2.72 -20.14
C ASN A 59 20.40 -2.72 -18.65
N GLY A 60 19.42 -2.84 -17.76
CA GLY A 60 19.62 -2.94 -16.31
C GLY A 60 19.81 -1.59 -15.60
N SER A 61 19.53 -0.46 -16.25
CA SER A 61 19.63 0.86 -15.61
C SER A 61 18.40 1.72 -15.88
N LEU A 62 17.65 2.09 -14.83
CA LEU A 62 16.53 3.03 -14.92
C LEU A 62 17.00 4.47 -15.21
N THR A 63 18.31 4.72 -15.14
CA THR A 63 18.93 6.03 -15.41
C THR A 63 19.73 6.04 -16.71
N ALA A 64 19.57 5.01 -17.56
CA ALA A 64 20.29 4.90 -18.83
C ALA A 64 19.98 6.06 -19.79
N ASP A 65 18.75 6.57 -19.75
CA ASP A 65 18.30 7.72 -20.53
C ASP A 65 17.29 8.57 -19.73
N GLU A 66 17.13 9.82 -20.14
CA GLU A 66 16.31 10.81 -19.44
C GLU A 66 14.82 10.44 -19.38
N VAL A 67 14.29 9.81 -20.44
CA VAL A 67 12.87 9.42 -20.50
C VAL A 67 12.60 8.28 -19.55
N THR A 68 13.44 7.23 -19.58
CA THR A 68 13.34 6.11 -18.63
C THR A 68 13.49 6.60 -17.20
N ALA A 69 14.46 7.48 -16.92
CA ALA A 69 14.68 8.05 -15.59
C ALA A 69 13.44 8.82 -15.09
N THR A 70 12.85 9.64 -15.96
CA THR A 70 11.66 10.43 -15.65
C THR A 70 10.46 9.53 -15.36
N VAL A 71 10.24 8.50 -16.19
CA VAL A 71 9.13 7.56 -16.03
C VAL A 71 9.29 6.73 -14.74
N ALA A 72 10.50 6.19 -14.52
CA ALA A 72 10.81 5.44 -13.31
C ALA A 72 10.57 6.31 -12.06
N ARG A 73 11.12 7.53 -12.04
CA ARG A 73 10.97 8.47 -10.93
C ARG A 73 9.50 8.81 -10.67
N ALA A 74 8.74 9.13 -11.71
CA ALA A 74 7.32 9.45 -11.59
C ALA A 74 6.52 8.28 -11.00
N LYS A 75 6.76 7.05 -11.48
CA LYS A 75 6.11 5.84 -10.98
C LYS A 75 6.49 5.57 -9.52
N THR A 76 7.78 5.64 -9.18
CA THR A 76 8.26 5.43 -7.81
C THR A 76 7.67 6.44 -6.84
N LEU A 77 7.69 7.74 -7.16
CA LEU A 77 7.12 8.75 -6.28
C LEU A 77 5.60 8.63 -6.14
N THR A 78 4.91 8.18 -7.18
CA THR A 78 3.45 7.97 -7.13
C THR A 78 3.11 6.80 -6.21
N ILE A 79 3.82 5.68 -6.35
CA ILE A 79 3.51 4.48 -5.59
C ILE A 79 3.86 4.64 -4.10
N LEU A 80 4.98 5.32 -3.79
CA LEU A 80 5.42 5.55 -2.41
C LEU A 80 4.40 6.36 -1.59
N ARG A 81 3.61 7.22 -2.24
CA ARG A 81 2.54 7.99 -1.59
C ARG A 81 1.26 7.18 -1.34
N GLN A 82 1.05 6.09 -2.07
CA GLN A 82 -0.17 5.27 -2.00
C GLN A 82 -0.01 4.08 -1.05
N LEU A 83 1.21 3.56 -0.95
CA LEU A 83 1.56 2.43 -0.11
C LEU A 83 1.88 2.87 1.32
N ASP A 84 1.83 1.91 2.22
CA ASP A 84 2.24 2.08 3.61
C ASP A 84 3.75 1.82 3.77
N THR A 85 4.24 2.15 4.96
CA THR A 85 5.65 2.06 5.35
C THR A 85 6.26 0.68 5.04
N GLN A 86 5.56 -0.41 5.37
CA GLN A 86 6.09 -1.76 5.16
C GLN A 86 6.35 -2.04 3.67
N ARG A 87 5.43 -1.65 2.78
CA ARG A 87 5.58 -1.88 1.34
C ARG A 87 6.54 -0.88 0.70
N ASN A 88 6.61 0.34 1.22
CA ASN A 88 7.62 1.34 0.81
C ASN A 88 9.04 0.84 1.08
N ILE A 89 9.29 0.19 2.23
CA ILE A 89 10.57 -0.45 2.53
C ILE A 89 10.94 -1.50 1.48
N GLN A 90 9.97 -2.31 1.03
CA GLN A 90 10.20 -3.32 0.00
C GLN A 90 10.59 -2.68 -1.34
N ILE A 91 9.96 -1.57 -1.72
CA ILE A 91 10.31 -0.81 -2.93
C ILE A 91 11.74 -0.26 -2.84
N VAL A 92 12.10 0.37 -1.72
CA VAL A 92 13.43 0.93 -1.51
C VAL A 92 14.48 -0.17 -1.55
N ARG A 93 14.23 -1.31 -0.88
CA ARG A 93 15.10 -2.48 -0.90
C ARG A 93 15.29 -3.02 -2.32
N PHE A 94 14.21 -3.21 -3.07
CA PHE A 94 14.27 -3.65 -4.46
C PHE A 94 15.15 -2.72 -5.31
N LEU A 95 14.91 -1.40 -5.26
CA LEU A 95 15.68 -0.42 -6.04
C LEU A 95 17.16 -0.38 -5.60
N TYR A 96 17.43 -0.57 -4.31
CA TYR A 96 18.79 -0.66 -3.78
C TYR A 96 19.51 -1.92 -4.27
N GLU A 97 18.88 -3.09 -4.17
CA GLU A 97 19.43 -4.37 -4.62
C GLU A 97 19.64 -4.41 -6.14
N ALA A 98 18.76 -3.75 -6.89
CA ALA A 98 18.90 -3.51 -8.32
C ALA A 98 19.97 -2.44 -8.66
N LYS A 99 20.67 -1.86 -7.67
CA LYS A 99 21.69 -0.80 -7.82
C LYS A 99 21.19 0.49 -8.45
N GLN A 100 19.88 0.75 -8.34
CA GLN A 100 19.24 1.95 -8.88
C GLN A 100 19.29 3.12 -7.89
N LEU A 101 19.56 2.87 -6.60
CA LEU A 101 19.75 3.92 -5.58
C LEU A 101 21.22 4.13 -5.20
N THR A 102 22.09 3.23 -5.63
CA THR A 102 23.52 3.21 -5.29
C THR A 102 24.35 3.10 -6.57
N GLY A 103 24.23 4.14 -7.40
CA GLY A 103 25.06 4.25 -8.59
C GLY A 103 26.55 4.28 -8.23
N ILE A 104 27.39 3.54 -8.96
CA ILE A 104 28.86 3.64 -8.89
C ILE A 104 29.32 5.04 -9.37
N HIS A 105 28.49 5.72 -10.17
CA HIS A 105 28.69 7.09 -10.62
C HIS A 105 27.56 8.00 -10.11
N LYS A 106 27.91 9.27 -9.80
CA LYS A 106 27.03 10.29 -9.19
C LYS A 106 25.72 10.58 -9.96
N ASN A 107 25.66 10.19 -11.24
CA ASN A 107 24.52 10.43 -12.14
C ASN A 107 23.73 9.15 -12.48
N SER A 108 24.04 8.01 -11.84
CA SER A 108 23.41 6.71 -12.13
C SER A 108 22.44 6.25 -11.05
N SER A 109 22.01 7.17 -10.19
CA SER A 109 21.03 6.91 -9.13
C SER A 109 19.70 7.54 -9.48
N LEU A 110 18.63 6.79 -9.29
CA LEU A 110 17.27 7.29 -9.34
C LEU A 110 17.08 8.30 -8.21
N ASP A 111 16.76 9.55 -8.58
CA ASP A 111 16.52 10.61 -7.60
C ASP A 111 15.16 10.43 -6.91
N LEU A 112 15.21 10.13 -5.61
CA LEU A 112 14.03 10.04 -4.74
C LEU A 112 14.00 11.16 -3.68
N SER A 113 14.79 12.23 -3.83
CA SER A 113 14.87 13.32 -2.84
C SER A 113 13.54 14.00 -2.54
N THR A 114 12.57 13.93 -3.46
CA THR A 114 11.21 14.47 -3.28
C THR A 114 10.20 13.43 -2.81
N ALA A 115 10.64 12.23 -2.40
CA ALA A 115 9.77 11.21 -1.85
C ALA A 115 9.37 11.57 -0.41
N GLU A 116 8.06 11.58 -0.14
CA GLU A 116 7.56 11.64 1.24
C GLU A 116 7.58 10.23 1.83
N LEU A 117 8.72 9.84 2.40
CA LEU A 117 8.88 8.58 3.10
C LEU A 117 8.49 8.79 4.57
N ARG A 118 7.27 8.39 4.95
CA ARG A 118 6.81 8.46 6.35
C ARG A 118 7.22 7.20 7.10
N ASP A 119 7.79 7.41 8.29
CA ASP A 119 8.08 6.35 9.28
C ASP A 119 9.02 5.24 8.79
N ILE A 120 9.97 5.53 7.89
CA ILE A 120 10.98 4.57 7.42
C ILE A 120 12.23 4.68 8.30
N ASP A 121 12.44 3.68 9.16
CA ASP A 121 13.72 3.45 9.84
C ASP A 121 14.66 2.63 8.93
N PHE A 122 15.90 3.12 8.75
CA PHE A 122 16.93 2.52 7.90
C PHE A 122 17.90 1.63 8.70
#